data_AF-A0A519NMZ0-F1
#
_entry.id   AF-A0A519NMZ0-F1
#
_cell.length_a   1.000
_cell.length_b   1.000
_cell.length_c   1.000
_cell.angle_alpha   90.00
_cell.angle_beta   90.00
_cell.angle_gamma   90.00
#
_symmetry.space_group_name_H-M   'P 1'
#
loop_
_entity.id
_entity.type
_entity.pdbx_description
1 polymer ?
#
loop_
_entity_poly.entity_id
_entity_poly.type
_entity_poly.pdbx_seq_one_letter_code
_entity_poly.pdbx_strand_id
1 'polypeptide(L)' 'MGRAFEFRKARKMKRWSAMAKTFTRIGKDIVMAVKEGGGNPESNARLRAVIQNAKAANMP' A
#
# COMPACT_ATOMS: atom_id res chain seq x y z
N MET A 1 -10.97 -27.16 -14.86
CA MET A 1 -10.17 -26.83 -13.65
C MET A 1 -10.90 -27.36 -12.43
N GLY A 2 -10.23 -28.14 -11.57
CA GLY A 2 -10.89 -28.72 -10.38
C GLY A 2 -11.18 -27.68 -9.28
N ARG A 3 -12.04 -28.04 -8.31
CA ARG A 3 -12.47 -27.16 -7.20
C ARG A 3 -11.31 -26.51 -6.43
N ALA A 4 -10.21 -27.24 -6.23
CA ALA A 4 -9.01 -26.72 -5.56
C ALA A 4 -8.32 -25.59 -6.35
N PHE A 5 -8.37 -25.62 -7.68
CA PHE A 5 -7.86 -24.53 -8.51
C PHE A 5 -8.72 -23.27 -8.34
N GLU A 6 -10.04 -23.39 -8.41
CA GLU A 6 -10.96 -22.25 -8.29
C GLU A 6 -10.79 -21.52 -6.94
N PHE A 7 -10.64 -22.27 -5.84
CA PHE A 7 -10.35 -21.66 -4.54
C PHE A 7 -9.01 -20.92 -4.49
N ARG A 8 -7.96 -21.46 -5.11
CA ARG A 8 -6.65 -20.78 -5.20
C ARG A 8 -6.75 -19.50 -6.03
N LYS A 9 -7.44 -19.57 -7.17
CA LYS A 9 -7.71 -18.41 -8.04
C LYS A 9 -8.47 -17.32 -7.27
N ALA A 10 -9.57 -17.68 -6.60
CA ALA A 10 -10.37 -16.73 -5.82
C ALA A 10 -9.57 -16.07 -4.69
N ARG A 11 -8.77 -16.84 -3.92
CA ARG A 11 -7.91 -16.28 -2.86
C ARG A 11 -6.87 -15.32 -3.41
N LYS A 12 -6.24 -15.65 -4.54
CA LYS A 12 -5.26 -14.78 -5.21
C LYS A 12 -5.90 -13.46 -5.65
N MET A 13 -7.04 -13.52 -6.32
CA MET A 13 -7.76 -12.32 -6.78
C MET A 13 -8.21 -11.44 -5.61
N LYS A 14 -8.71 -12.03 -4.52
CA LYS A 14 -9.08 -11.30 -3.30
C LYS A 14 -7.88 -10.57 -2.69
N ARG A 15 -6.73 -11.24 -2.60
CA ARG A 15 -5.47 -10.64 -2.10
C ARG A 15 -5.04 -9.46 -2.97
N TRP A 16 -5.03 -9.63 -4.30
CA TRP A 16 -4.62 -8.57 -5.22
C TRP A 16 -5.56 -7.35 -5.17
N SER A 17 -6.87 -7.58 -5.06
CA SER A 17 -7.84 -6.49 -4.88
C SER A 17 -7.57 -5.68 -3.61
N ALA A 18 -7.26 -6.35 -2.50
CA ALA A 18 -6.90 -5.66 -1.25
C ALA A 18 -5.58 -4.88 -1.39
N MET A 19 -4.56 -5.48 -2.03
CA MET A 19 -3.25 -4.85 -2.25
C MET A 19 -3.39 -3.57 -3.10
N ALA A 20 -4.16 -3.62 -4.19
CA ALA A 20 -4.39 -2.46 -5.05
C ALA A 20 -5.01 -1.29 -4.28
N LYS A 21 -6.03 -1.54 -3.46
CA LYS A 21 -6.68 -0.51 -2.63
C LYS A 21 -5.71 0.09 -1.61
N THR A 22 -4.93 -0.76 -0.95
CA THR A 22 -3.90 -0.32 0.03
C THR A 22 -2.87 0.58 -0.63
N PHE A 23 -2.38 0.21 -1.82
CA PHE A 23 -1.39 0.98 -2.57
C PHE A 23 -1.93 2.36 -2.98
N THR A 24 -3.17 2.42 -3.48
CA THR A 24 -3.80 3.69 -3.81
C THR A 24 -3.95 4.61 -2.60
N ARG A 25 -4.29 4.06 -1.43
CA ARG A 25 -4.41 4.86 -0.19
C ARG A 25 -3.05 5.38 0.27
N ILE A 26 -2.04 4.51 0.34
CA ILE A 26 -0.68 4.89 0.74
C ILE A 26 -0.11 5.95 -0.20
N GLY A 27 -0.29 5.79 -1.52
CA GLY A 27 0.16 6.80 -2.49
C GLY A 27 -0.48 8.18 -2.26
N LYS A 28 -1.78 8.23 -1.95
CA LYS A 28 -2.45 9.48 -1.57
C LYS A 28 -1.88 10.06 -0.28
N ASP A 29 -1.65 9.23 0.73
CA ASP A 29 -1.10 9.67 2.02
C ASP A 29 0.33 10.23 1.87
N ILE A 30 1.16 9.65 1.00
CA ILE A 30 2.49 10.18 0.68
C ILE A 30 2.36 11.57 0.07
N VAL A 31 1.52 11.73 -0.96
CA VAL A 31 1.32 13.00 -1.64
C VAL A 31 0.82 14.09 -0.67
N MET A 32 -0.11 13.75 0.22
CA MET A 32 -0.60 14.70 1.22
C MET A 32 0.49 15.06 2.24
N ALA A 33 1.23 14.07 2.76
CA ALA A 33 2.30 14.32 3.71
C ALA A 33 3.41 15.22 3.12
N VAL A 34 3.77 15.00 1.85
CA VAL A 34 4.75 15.84 1.14
C VAL A 34 4.22 17.27 0.95
N LYS A 35 2.95 17.45 0.61
CA LYS A 35 2.34 18.77 0.45
C LYS A 35 2.30 19.57 1.76
N GLU A 36 2.05 18.90 2.89
CA GLU A 36 1.93 19.56 4.19
C GLU A 36 3.29 19.86 4.85
N GLY A 37 4.26 18.96 4.73
CA GLY A 37 5.50 19.02 5.53
C GLY A 37 6.79 18.90 4.72
N GLY A 38 6.71 18.98 3.38
CA GLY A 38 7.84 18.85 2.49
C GLY A 38 8.29 17.40 2.27
N GLY A 39 9.18 17.21 1.30
CA GLY A 39 9.61 15.90 0.80
C GLY A 39 10.68 15.18 1.62
N ASN A 40 11.16 15.76 2.72
CA ASN A 40 12.22 15.16 3.54
C ASN A 40 11.62 14.33 4.71
N PRO A 41 11.80 12.99 4.74
CA PRO A 41 11.29 12.13 5.81
C PRO A 41 11.94 12.35 7.19
N GLU A 42 13.11 12.98 7.24
CA GLU A 42 13.78 13.29 8.51
C GLU A 42 13.09 14.45 9.23
N SER A 43 12.67 15.48 8.49
CA SER A 43 11.95 16.63 9.05
C SER A 43 10.42 16.42 9.12
N ASN A 44 9.87 15.47 8.36
CA ASN A 44 8.44 15.20 8.28
C ASN A 44 8.07 13.84 8.88
N ALA A 45 7.64 13.84 10.15
CA ALA A 45 7.24 12.62 10.86
C ALA A 45 6.06 11.89 10.20
N ARG A 46 5.12 12.62 9.59
CA ARG A 46 3.97 12.05 8.88
C ARG A 46 4.44 11.28 7.65
N LEU A 47 5.32 11.87 6.84
CA LEU A 47 5.91 11.22 5.68
C LEU A 47 6.68 9.95 6.09
N ARG A 48 7.44 10.00 7.18
CA ARG A 48 8.19 8.84 7.69
C ARG A 48 7.27 7.67 8.05
N ALA A 49 6.17 7.94 8.76
CA ALA A 49 5.19 6.92 9.12
C ALA A 49 4.52 6.31 7.88
N VAL A 50 4.16 7.13 6.90
CA VAL A 50 3.55 6.63 5.65
C VAL A 50 4.54 5.76 4.86
N ILE A 51 5.83 6.13 4.80
CA ILE A 51 6.87 5.31 4.17
C ILE A 51 7.03 3.95 4.88
N GLN A 52 6.96 3.91 6.21
CA GLN A 52 6.97 2.64 6.95
C GLN A 52 5.75 1.78 6.62
N ASN A 53 4.57 2.37 6.53
CA ASN A 53 3.35 1.67 6.11
C ASN A 53 3.45 1.13 4.67
N ALA A 54 4.08 1.88 3.77
CA ALA A 54 4.37 1.43 2.40
C ALA A 54 5.27 0.18 2.39
N LYS A 55 6.36 0.21 3.15
CA LYS A 55 7.27 -0.94 3.31
C LYS A 55 6.56 -2.16 3.91
N ALA A 56 5.76 -1.97 4.94
CA ALA A 56 4.98 -3.05 5.55
C ALA A 56 3.95 -3.67 4.58
N ALA A 57 3.42 -2.87 3.65
CA ALA A 57 2.54 -3.33 2.59
C ALA A 57 3.26 -4.01 1.41
N ASN A 58 4.61 -4.09 1.44
CA ASN A 58 5.44 -4.51 0.30
C ASN A 58 5.14 -3.68 -0.96
N MET A 59 4.90 -2.38 -0.77
CA MET A 59 4.75 -1.42 -1.86
C MET A 59 6.12 -1.18 -2.51
N PRO A 60 6.23 -1.34 -3.85
CA PRO A 60 7.44 -1.03 -4.58
C PRO A 60 7.67 0.48 -4.70
#